data_AF-A0ABD1CNC2-F1
#
_entry.id   AF-A0ABD1CNC2-F1
#
_cell.length_a   1.000
_cell.length_b   1.000
_cell.length_c   1.000
_cell.angle_alpha   90.00
_cell.angle_beta   90.00
_cell.angle_gamma   90.00
#
_symmetry.space_group_name_H-M   'P 1'
#
loop_
_entity.id
_entity.type
_entity.pdbx_description
1 polymer ?
#
loop_
_entity_poly.entity_id
_entity_poly.type
_entity_poly.pdbx_seq_one_letter_code
_entity_poly.pdbx_strand_id
1 'polypeptide(L)'
;MKLAHFKINFSLLHASWQFVLHKRPPEMSSPRKLTILYGSQSGTAQDLAEQIWRDSKLYHLRGSVAAMDEYDIGQLIEERFVVLVCSTYGQGEEPDNMKRFWRFLLRKSLPVDSLRGMWFGVLGLGDSRYPKFNYVAKRLHKRLLQLGGQAMLPVGLCDEQHDLGYGAVFMPWINDFWKRLEELSPIPDGLKKLDESPREYRWTVRRAEEPVEEQEEGDMYADVKVDNVFVSEVEENRRTTPEDHFQDVRLITFPRRDANWTAGDVVYVRPHNSPEDVDRLFEFDRFG
;
A
#
# COMPACT_ATOMS: atom_id res chain seq x y z
N MET A 1 10.26 43.51 -36.65
CA MET A 1 9.42 42.63 -37.50
C MET A 1 7.98 42.77 -37.02
N LYS A 2 7.29 43.86 -37.40
CA LYS A 2 6.20 43.92 -38.39
C LYS A 2 5.05 42.94 -38.11
N LEU A 3 4.04 43.47 -37.40
CA LEU A 3 2.67 42.96 -37.36
C LEU A 3 2.08 42.92 -38.77
N ALA A 4 1.51 41.77 -39.16
CA ALA A 4 0.62 41.69 -40.31
C ALA A 4 -0.81 41.93 -39.84
N HIS A 5 -1.37 43.08 -40.21
CA HIS A 5 -2.80 43.35 -40.15
C HIS A 5 -3.50 42.64 -41.32
N PHE A 6 -4.40 41.70 -41.05
CA PHE A 6 -5.40 41.28 -42.03
C PHE A 6 -6.71 42.03 -41.77
N LYS A 7 -7.05 42.93 -42.70
CA LYS A 7 -8.41 43.46 -42.86
C LYS A 7 -9.22 42.40 -43.61
N ILE A 8 -10.28 41.89 -42.99
CA ILE A 8 -11.29 41.07 -43.69
C ILE A 8 -12.48 41.99 -44.00
N ASN A 9 -12.80 42.07 -45.29
CA ASN A 9 -13.88 42.88 -45.84
C ASN A 9 -15.20 42.12 -45.70
N PHE A 10 -16.22 42.74 -45.13
CA PHE A 10 -17.55 42.15 -44.97
C PHE A 10 -18.38 42.37 -46.24
N SER A 11 -18.71 41.30 -46.96
CA SER A 11 -19.79 41.28 -47.94
C SER A 11 -20.82 40.21 -47.57
N LEU A 12 -21.94 40.72 -47.07
CA LEU A 12 -23.27 40.14 -46.87
C LEU A 12 -23.52 38.72 -47.41
N LEU A 13 -23.59 37.77 -46.47
CA LEU A 13 -24.55 36.66 -46.49
C LEU A 13 -25.25 36.67 -45.14
N HIS A 14 -26.58 36.82 -45.13
CA HIS A 14 -27.39 36.70 -43.93
C HIS A 14 -27.35 35.26 -43.42
N ALA A 15 -26.42 34.98 -42.52
CA ALA A 15 -26.47 33.83 -41.64
C ALA A 15 -26.74 34.35 -40.24
N SER A 16 -27.93 34.05 -39.72
CA SER A 16 -28.27 34.22 -38.31
C SER A 16 -27.43 33.24 -37.49
N TRP A 17 -26.31 33.70 -36.97
CA TRP A 17 -25.51 32.95 -36.01
C TRP A 17 -26.17 33.04 -34.64
N GLN A 18 -26.84 31.97 -34.19
CA GLN A 18 -27.13 31.78 -32.78
C GLN A 18 -25.80 31.47 -32.08
N PHE A 19 -25.22 32.48 -31.44
CA PHE A 19 -24.12 32.27 -30.50
C PHE A 19 -24.69 31.63 -29.23
N VAL A 20 -24.75 30.30 -29.22
CA VAL A 20 -24.90 29.56 -27.97
C VAL A 20 -23.57 29.72 -27.23
N LEU A 21 -23.57 30.58 -26.20
CA LEU A 21 -22.52 30.59 -25.17
C LEU A 21 -22.51 29.20 -24.54
N HIS A 22 -21.72 28.30 -25.10
CA HIS A 22 -21.31 27.11 -24.39
C HIS A 22 -20.50 27.64 -23.21
N LYS A 23 -21.07 27.52 -21.99
CA LYS A 23 -20.26 27.64 -20.78
C LYS A 23 -19.04 26.76 -21.02
N ARG A 24 -17.84 27.34 -20.92
CA ARG A 24 -16.61 26.56 -20.85
C ARG A 24 -16.90 25.42 -19.88
N PRO A 25 -16.69 24.14 -20.25
CA PRO A 25 -16.74 23.08 -19.26
C PRO A 25 -15.85 23.55 -18.10
N PRO A 26 -16.27 23.35 -16.83
CA PRO A 26 -15.46 23.75 -15.69
C PRO A 26 -14.04 23.26 -15.96
N GLU A 27 -13.05 24.14 -15.84
CA GLU A 27 -11.65 23.74 -15.89
C GLU A 27 -11.53 22.49 -15.03
N MET A 28 -11.19 21.35 -15.64
CA MET A 28 -11.06 20.10 -14.90
C MET A 28 -10.02 20.38 -13.83
N SER A 29 -10.49 20.54 -12.58
CA SER A 29 -9.62 20.63 -11.42
C SER A 29 -8.63 19.50 -11.54
N SER A 30 -7.33 19.79 -11.40
CA SER A 30 -6.26 18.78 -11.41
C SER A 30 -6.74 17.51 -10.69
N PRO A 31 -6.61 16.32 -11.30
CA PRO A 31 -7.19 15.10 -10.75
C PRO A 31 -6.77 14.92 -9.30
N ARG A 32 -7.75 14.69 -8.41
CA ARG A 32 -7.49 14.50 -6.98
C ARG A 32 -6.61 13.27 -6.82
N LYS A 33 -5.42 13.44 -6.23
CA LYS A 33 -4.43 12.37 -6.08
C LYS A 33 -4.20 12.03 -4.61
N LEU A 34 -4.19 10.75 -4.27
CA LEU A 34 -3.75 10.23 -2.97
C LEU A 34 -2.64 9.20 -3.18
N THR A 35 -1.44 9.49 -2.71
CA THR A 35 -0.31 8.54 -2.76
C THR A 35 -0.22 7.78 -1.44
N ILE A 36 -0.07 6.46 -1.51
CA ILE A 36 -0.02 5.59 -0.34
C ILE A 36 1.30 4.83 -0.37
N LEU A 37 2.10 4.98 0.70
CA LEU A 37 3.42 4.35 0.81
C LEU A 37 3.44 3.42 2.01
N TYR A 38 4.07 2.24 1.86
CA TYR A 38 4.17 1.29 2.96
C TYR A 38 5.58 0.79 3.25
N GLY A 39 5.85 0.57 4.54
CA GLY A 39 6.98 -0.19 5.05
C GLY A 39 6.47 -1.42 5.79
N SER A 40 6.82 -2.63 5.34
CA SER A 40 6.24 -3.89 5.82
C SER A 40 7.32 -4.97 5.91
N GLN A 41 7.31 -5.75 7.00
CA GLN A 41 8.19 -6.92 7.14
C GLN A 41 7.47 -8.22 6.77
N SER A 42 6.21 -8.38 7.19
CA SER A 42 5.42 -9.62 7.08
C SER A 42 4.16 -9.47 6.23
N GLY A 43 3.98 -8.36 5.52
CA GLY A 43 2.84 -8.13 4.62
C GLY A 43 1.69 -7.30 5.22
N THR A 44 1.48 -7.28 6.54
CA THR A 44 0.31 -6.60 7.13
C THR A 44 0.20 -5.10 6.81
N ALA A 45 1.32 -4.37 6.78
CA ALA A 45 1.31 -2.94 6.41
C ALA A 45 1.01 -2.73 4.93
N GLN A 46 1.42 -3.69 4.08
CA GLN A 46 1.13 -3.68 2.65
C GLN A 46 -0.37 -3.91 2.43
N ASP A 47 -0.94 -4.96 3.03
CA ASP A 47 -2.37 -5.28 2.87
C ASP A 47 -3.25 -4.10 3.28
N LEU A 48 -2.92 -3.45 4.41
CA LEU A 48 -3.65 -2.28 4.88
C LEU A 48 -3.50 -1.08 3.94
N ALA A 49 -2.29 -0.85 3.41
CA ALA A 49 -2.05 0.22 2.43
C ALA A 49 -2.82 -0.02 1.12
N GLU A 50 -2.84 -1.25 0.63
CA GLU A 50 -3.61 -1.65 -0.55
C GLU A 50 -5.11 -1.53 -0.31
N GLN A 51 -5.60 -1.85 0.89
CA GLN A 51 -6.99 -1.61 1.29
C GLN A 51 -7.33 -0.12 1.21
N ILE A 52 -6.53 0.76 1.82
CA ILE A 52 -6.75 2.22 1.78
C ILE A 52 -6.75 2.72 0.32
N TRP A 53 -5.89 2.15 -0.53
CA TRP A 53 -5.82 2.49 -1.94
C TRP A 53 -7.09 2.10 -2.71
N ARG A 54 -7.62 0.89 -2.48
CA ARG A 54 -8.90 0.46 -3.05
C ARG A 54 -10.03 1.39 -2.57
N ASP A 55 -10.10 1.67 -1.28
CA ASP A 55 -11.13 2.54 -0.69
C ASP A 55 -11.04 3.98 -1.22
N SER A 56 -9.85 4.47 -1.55
CA SER A 56 -9.66 5.81 -2.13
C SER A 56 -10.43 6.01 -3.44
N LYS A 57 -10.69 4.94 -4.19
CA LYS A 57 -11.44 4.98 -5.45
C LYS A 57 -12.89 5.36 -5.24
N LEU A 58 -13.46 5.03 -4.07
CA LEU A 58 -14.81 5.46 -3.67
C LEU A 58 -14.96 6.99 -3.70
N TYR A 59 -13.86 7.70 -3.44
CA TYR A 59 -13.80 9.15 -3.38
C TYR A 59 -13.27 9.78 -4.67
N HIS A 60 -13.22 9.05 -5.80
CA HIS A 60 -12.66 9.54 -7.08
C HIS A 60 -11.21 10.02 -7.00
N LEU A 61 -10.43 9.44 -6.07
CA LEU A 61 -9.00 9.72 -5.96
C LEU A 61 -8.24 8.84 -6.96
N ARG A 62 -7.39 9.47 -7.75
CA ARG A 62 -6.33 8.80 -8.50
C ARG A 62 -5.12 8.64 -7.60
N GLY A 63 -4.21 7.75 -7.93
CA GLY A 63 -2.98 7.57 -7.15
C GLY A 63 -2.48 6.15 -7.13
N SER A 64 -1.37 5.96 -6.44
CA SER A 64 -0.63 4.71 -6.38
C SER A 64 -0.47 4.24 -4.94
N VAL A 65 -0.33 2.94 -4.80
CA VAL A 65 0.21 2.28 -3.61
C VAL A 65 1.56 1.68 -3.98
N ALA A 66 2.58 1.90 -3.16
CA ALA A 66 3.93 1.40 -3.42
C ALA A 66 4.70 1.11 -2.12
N ALA A 67 5.63 0.17 -2.19
CA ALA A 67 6.63 0.00 -1.14
C ALA A 67 7.54 1.25 -1.09
N MET A 68 8.01 1.60 0.11
CA MET A 68 8.80 2.82 0.31
C MET A 68 10.16 2.81 -0.40
N ASP A 69 10.74 1.65 -0.68
CA ASP A 69 12.00 1.48 -1.40
C ASP A 69 11.84 1.48 -2.94
N GLU A 70 10.66 1.11 -3.44
CA GLU A 70 10.25 1.20 -4.84
C GLU A 70 9.80 2.61 -5.25
N TYR A 71 9.39 3.44 -4.29
CA TYR A 71 8.96 4.81 -4.56
C TYR A 71 10.13 5.77 -4.81
N ASP A 72 10.02 6.60 -5.85
CA ASP A 72 10.96 7.69 -6.08
C ASP A 72 10.73 8.83 -5.08
N ILE A 73 11.49 8.83 -3.99
CA ILE A 73 11.40 9.82 -2.92
C ILE A 73 11.60 11.27 -3.40
N GLY A 74 12.23 11.49 -4.56
CA GLY A 74 12.33 12.82 -5.16
C GLY A 74 10.97 13.42 -5.50
N GLN A 75 9.98 12.59 -5.83
CA GLN A 75 8.61 13.01 -6.17
C GLN A 75 7.78 13.38 -4.94
N LEU A 76 8.23 13.04 -3.73
CA LEU A 76 7.46 13.28 -2.50
C LEU A 76 7.14 14.77 -2.28
N ILE A 77 8.00 15.68 -2.78
CA ILE A 77 7.79 17.13 -2.71
C ILE A 77 6.60 17.63 -3.55
N GLU A 78 6.24 16.87 -4.59
CA GLU A 78 5.14 17.19 -5.50
C GLU A 78 3.80 16.61 -5.02
N GLU A 79 3.84 15.71 -4.03
CA GLU A 79 2.63 15.08 -3.52
C GLU A 79 1.85 16.00 -2.60
N ARG A 80 0.56 16.17 -2.91
CA ARG A 80 -0.36 16.98 -2.09
C ARG A 80 -0.97 16.19 -0.94
N PHE A 81 -1.34 14.93 -1.15
CA PHE A 81 -1.94 14.07 -0.14
C PHE A 81 -1.21 12.73 -0.09
N VAL A 82 -0.69 12.37 1.08
CA VAL A 82 0.08 11.13 1.28
C VAL A 82 -0.39 10.37 2.52
N VAL A 83 -0.60 9.07 2.42
CA VAL A 83 -0.75 8.20 3.59
C VAL A 83 0.47 7.28 3.68
N LEU A 84 1.09 7.23 4.84
CA LEU A 84 2.22 6.34 5.11
C LEU A 84 1.80 5.28 6.13
N VAL A 85 1.94 4.02 5.76
CA VAL A 85 1.67 2.87 6.64
C VAL A 85 3.00 2.18 6.95
N CYS A 86 3.34 1.97 8.21
CA CYS A 86 4.59 1.28 8.53
C CYS A 86 4.47 0.38 9.76
N SER A 87 5.08 -0.80 9.70
CA SER A 87 5.26 -1.63 10.88
C SER A 87 6.51 -1.22 11.68
N THR A 88 6.59 -1.64 12.94
CA THR A 88 7.80 -1.56 13.76
C THR A 88 8.30 -2.97 14.03
N TYR A 89 9.57 -3.26 13.74
CA TYR A 89 10.13 -4.61 13.89
C TYR A 89 11.25 -4.67 14.95
N GLY A 90 11.51 -5.87 15.48
CA GLY A 90 12.61 -6.15 16.40
C GLY A 90 12.69 -5.18 17.57
N GLN A 91 13.85 -4.53 17.74
CA GLN A 91 14.10 -3.56 18.80
C GLN A 91 13.73 -2.13 18.38
N GLY A 92 12.55 -1.95 17.78
CA GLY A 92 12.05 -0.67 17.32
C GLY A 92 12.71 -0.16 16.04
N GLU A 93 12.99 -1.06 15.12
CA GLU A 93 13.64 -0.79 13.84
C GLU A 93 12.58 -0.68 12.73
N GLU A 94 12.89 0.11 11.70
CA GLU A 94 12.08 0.17 10.48
C GLU A 94 12.17 -1.13 9.67
N PRO A 95 11.10 -1.49 8.93
CA PRO A 95 11.12 -2.61 8.01
C PRO A 95 12.19 -2.46 6.93
N ASP A 96 12.67 -3.58 6.39
CA ASP A 96 13.75 -3.58 5.39
C ASP A 96 13.41 -2.72 4.16
N ASN A 97 12.18 -2.85 3.64
CA ASN A 97 11.68 -2.09 2.50
C ASN A 97 11.40 -0.59 2.80
N MET A 98 11.70 -0.12 4.02
CA MET A 98 11.61 1.29 4.42
C MET A 98 12.99 1.93 4.65
N LYS A 99 14.06 1.15 4.86
CA LYS A 99 15.38 1.63 5.30
C LYS A 99 15.94 2.75 4.40
N ARG A 100 15.86 2.60 3.08
CA ARG A 100 16.38 3.59 2.11
C ARG A 100 15.62 4.91 2.19
N PHE A 101 14.28 4.84 2.18
CA PHE A 101 13.37 5.97 2.31
C PHE A 101 13.61 6.72 3.62
N TRP A 102 13.68 5.97 4.73
CA TRP A 102 13.88 6.54 6.06
C TRP A 102 15.22 7.27 6.21
N ARG A 103 16.30 6.65 5.72
CA ARG A 103 17.65 7.26 5.74
C ARG A 103 17.72 8.55 4.95
N PHE A 104 17.01 8.64 3.83
CA PHE A 104 16.91 9.87 3.05
C PHE A 104 16.17 10.96 3.82
N LEU A 105 15.01 10.67 4.41
CA LEU A 105 14.25 11.65 5.20
C LEU A 105 15.07 12.18 6.38
N LEU A 106 15.95 11.38 6.98
CA LEU A 106 16.81 11.80 8.09
C LEU A 106 17.99 12.71 7.70
N ARG A 107 18.21 13.00 6.41
CA ARG A 107 19.30 13.88 5.98
C ARG A 107 19.11 15.30 6.52
N LYS A 108 20.14 15.82 7.20
CA LYS A 108 20.17 17.19 7.74
C LYS A 108 20.19 18.26 6.66
N SER A 109 20.59 17.92 5.45
CA SER A 109 20.65 18.84 4.30
C SER A 109 19.28 19.15 3.70
N LEU A 110 18.22 18.43 4.09
CA LEU A 110 16.88 18.70 3.59
C LEU A 110 16.35 20.02 4.19
N PRO A 111 15.87 20.97 3.37
CA PRO A 111 15.19 22.16 3.84
C PRO A 111 14.01 21.81 4.77
N VAL A 112 13.82 22.58 5.84
CA VAL A 112 12.75 22.36 6.84
C VAL A 112 11.34 22.57 6.29
N ASP A 113 11.21 23.12 5.10
CA ASP A 113 9.96 23.41 4.39
C ASP A 113 9.78 22.55 3.13
N SER A 114 10.61 21.51 2.98
CA SER A 114 10.62 20.61 1.82
C SER A 114 9.24 19.99 1.52
N LEU A 115 8.39 19.79 2.53
CA LEU A 115 7.09 19.15 2.42
C LEU A 115 5.93 20.11 2.75
N ARG A 116 6.14 21.43 2.69
CA ARG A 116 5.13 22.45 3.07
C ARG A 116 3.77 22.34 2.36
N GLY A 117 3.76 21.81 1.14
CA GLY A 117 2.55 21.62 0.33
C GLY A 117 1.85 20.28 0.57
N MET A 118 2.43 19.40 1.37
CA MET A 118 1.98 18.03 1.58
C MET A 118 1.11 17.92 2.83
N TRP A 119 -0.12 17.45 2.65
CA TRP A 119 -0.96 16.92 3.70
C TRP A 119 -0.71 15.43 3.86
N PHE A 120 -0.54 14.94 5.09
CA PHE A 120 -0.24 13.53 5.30
C PHE A 120 -0.96 12.88 6.48
N GLY A 121 -1.14 11.57 6.39
CA GLY A 121 -1.52 10.68 7.49
C GLY A 121 -0.47 9.62 7.73
N VAL A 122 -0.28 9.19 8.97
CA VAL A 122 0.60 8.07 9.32
C VAL A 122 -0.17 7.05 10.15
N LEU A 123 -0.15 5.80 9.68
CA LEU A 123 -0.62 4.62 10.40
C LEU A 123 0.59 3.76 10.77
N GLY A 124 0.73 3.47 12.06
CA GLY A 124 1.70 2.55 12.60
C GLY A 124 1.05 1.23 12.94
N LEU A 125 1.68 0.13 12.53
CA LEU A 125 1.40 -1.21 13.04
C LEU A 125 2.47 -1.59 14.07
N GLY A 126 2.06 -1.88 15.29
CA GLY A 126 2.96 -2.28 16.35
C GLY A 126 2.29 -3.21 17.35
N ASP A 127 3.06 -3.61 18.34
CA ASP A 127 2.65 -4.54 19.39
C ASP A 127 3.08 -3.95 20.74
N SER A 128 2.12 -3.72 21.63
CA SER A 128 2.37 -3.08 22.93
C SER A 128 3.12 -3.96 23.93
N ARG A 129 3.33 -5.26 23.64
CA ARG A 129 4.28 -6.11 24.40
C ARG A 129 5.71 -5.64 24.27
N TYR A 130 6.03 -4.95 23.16
CA TYR A 130 7.39 -4.46 22.92
C TYR A 130 7.57 -3.05 23.50
N PRO A 131 8.68 -2.77 24.22
CA PRO A 131 8.92 -1.46 24.82
C PRO A 131 8.90 -0.30 23.82
N LYS A 132 9.30 -0.55 22.57
CA LYS A 132 9.31 0.42 21.48
C LYS A 132 8.03 0.36 20.63
N PHE A 133 6.88 0.33 21.29
CA PHE A 133 5.57 0.32 20.65
C PHE A 133 5.41 1.43 19.61
N ASN A 134 5.18 1.05 18.34
CA ASN A 134 5.00 1.95 17.19
C ASN A 134 6.10 3.02 17.01
N TYR A 135 7.33 2.70 17.41
CA TYR A 135 8.42 3.68 17.45
C TYR A 135 8.75 4.27 16.07
N VAL A 136 8.67 3.46 15.01
CA VAL A 136 8.95 3.89 13.64
C VAL A 136 7.92 4.91 13.17
N ALA A 137 6.63 4.59 13.31
CA ALA A 137 5.53 5.48 12.92
C ALA A 137 5.57 6.83 13.67
N LYS A 138 5.84 6.80 14.97
CA LYS A 138 6.00 8.02 15.79
C LYS A 138 7.13 8.91 15.28
N ARG A 139 8.27 8.31 14.93
CA ARG A 139 9.43 9.04 14.38
C ARG A 139 9.16 9.57 12.98
N LEU A 140 8.54 8.76 12.13
CA LEU A 140 8.16 9.15 10.77
C LEU A 140 7.23 10.35 10.79
N HIS A 141 6.15 10.29 11.57
CA HIS A 141 5.20 11.39 11.73
C HIS A 141 5.91 12.67 12.20
N LYS A 142 6.74 12.58 13.26
CA LYS A 142 7.51 13.73 13.76
C LYS A 142 8.44 14.30 12.69
N ARG A 143 9.09 13.45 11.90
CA ARG A 143 10.04 13.90 10.87
C ARG A 143 9.33 14.59 9.70
N LEU A 144 8.16 14.11 9.29
CA LEU A 144 7.36 14.76 8.24
C LEU A 144 6.90 16.16 8.68
N LEU A 145 6.47 16.32 9.95
CA LEU A 145 6.19 17.64 10.52
C LEU A 145 7.41 18.57 10.50
N GLN A 146 8.60 18.06 10.87
CA GLN A 146 9.84 18.84 10.86
C GLN A 146 10.29 19.29 9.46
N LEU A 147 9.81 18.62 8.41
CA LEU A 147 10.05 18.97 7.01
C LEU A 147 8.93 19.86 6.44
N GLY A 148 8.01 20.34 7.28
CA GLY A 148 6.94 21.26 6.90
C GLY A 148 5.65 20.59 6.46
N GLY A 149 5.59 19.25 6.44
CA GLY A 149 4.37 18.52 6.15
C GLY A 149 3.26 18.82 7.16
N GLN A 150 2.01 18.77 6.70
CA GLN A 150 0.84 19.06 7.52
C GLN A 150 0.08 17.77 7.82
N ALA A 151 0.07 17.36 9.09
CA ALA A 151 -0.67 16.17 9.49
C ALA A 151 -2.18 16.42 9.40
N MET A 152 -2.90 15.55 8.70
CA MET A 152 -4.37 15.59 8.62
C MET A 152 -5.01 15.11 9.93
N LEU A 153 -4.37 14.14 10.57
CA LEU A 153 -4.79 13.53 11.84
C LEU A 153 -3.56 13.24 12.71
N PRO A 154 -3.74 13.05 14.03
CA PRO A 154 -2.73 12.38 14.86
C PRO A 154 -2.31 11.03 14.26
N VAL A 155 -1.08 10.62 14.54
CA VAL A 155 -0.60 9.30 14.12
C VAL A 155 -1.51 8.20 14.69
N GLY A 156 -2.00 7.31 13.84
CA GLY A 156 -2.76 6.14 14.26
C GLY A 156 -1.78 5.06 14.73
N LEU A 157 -1.89 4.62 15.98
CA LEU A 157 -0.99 3.65 16.60
C LEU A 157 -1.74 2.33 16.82
N CYS A 158 -1.82 1.50 15.78
CA CYS A 158 -2.49 0.20 15.86
C CYS A 158 -1.70 -0.76 16.75
N ASP A 159 -2.43 -1.61 17.47
CA ASP A 159 -1.86 -2.57 18.41
C ASP A 159 -2.32 -3.99 18.09
N GLU A 160 -1.36 -4.88 17.84
CA GLU A 160 -1.59 -6.31 17.62
C GLU A 160 -2.16 -7.01 18.87
N GLN A 161 -1.96 -6.46 20.06
CA GLN A 161 -2.48 -7.04 21.30
C GLN A 161 -3.94 -6.72 21.60
N HIS A 162 -4.54 -5.80 20.84
CA HIS A 162 -5.95 -5.47 21.04
C HIS A 162 -6.84 -6.62 20.55
N ASP A 163 -7.98 -6.87 21.20
CA ASP A 163 -8.91 -7.97 20.83
C ASP A 163 -9.41 -7.89 19.38
N LEU A 164 -9.54 -6.67 18.87
CA LEU A 164 -9.89 -6.34 17.47
C LEU A 164 -8.64 -6.14 16.57
N GLY A 165 -7.46 -6.50 17.06
CA GLY A 165 -6.16 -6.25 16.43
C GLY A 165 -5.96 -4.79 16.01
N TYR A 166 -5.32 -4.60 14.86
CA TYR A 166 -5.09 -3.27 14.29
C TYR A 166 -6.39 -2.53 13.96
N GLY A 167 -7.50 -3.24 13.77
CA GLY A 167 -8.81 -2.69 13.40
C GLY A 167 -9.37 -1.71 14.43
N ALA A 168 -9.02 -1.88 15.72
CA ALA A 168 -9.47 -1.02 16.81
C ALA A 168 -9.13 0.46 16.60
N VAL A 169 -7.93 0.71 16.06
CA VAL A 169 -7.43 2.06 15.78
C VAL A 169 -7.63 2.41 14.32
N PHE A 170 -7.40 1.46 13.41
CA PHE A 170 -7.50 1.71 11.97
C PHE A 170 -8.90 2.18 11.56
N MET A 171 -9.96 1.48 11.98
CA MET A 171 -11.33 1.76 11.53
C MET A 171 -11.80 3.19 11.87
N PRO A 172 -11.72 3.67 13.13
CA PRO A 172 -12.08 5.06 13.43
C PRO A 172 -11.14 6.06 12.73
N TRP A 173 -9.83 5.77 12.70
CA TRP A 173 -8.85 6.66 12.10
C TRP A 173 -9.09 6.87 10.60
N ILE A 174 -9.38 5.80 9.85
CA ILE A 174 -9.59 5.90 8.40
C ILE A 174 -10.90 6.63 8.07
N ASN A 175 -11.93 6.48 8.90
CA ASN A 175 -13.18 7.22 8.75
C ASN A 175 -12.98 8.73 8.93
N ASP A 176 -12.21 9.13 9.94
CA ASP A 176 -11.89 10.53 10.17
C ASP A 176 -10.93 11.08 9.10
N PHE A 177 -10.05 10.23 8.56
CA PHE A 177 -9.15 10.60 7.48
C PHE A 177 -9.95 10.98 6.23
N TRP A 178 -10.93 10.16 5.86
CA TRP A 178 -11.80 10.43 4.72
C TRP A 178 -12.60 11.72 4.87
N LYS A 179 -13.21 11.95 6.04
CA LYS A 179 -13.93 13.21 6.33
C LYS A 179 -13.01 14.42 6.14
N ARG A 180 -11.80 14.36 6.72
CA ARG A 180 -10.82 15.44 6.62
C ARG A 180 -10.33 15.65 5.19
N LEU A 181 -10.20 14.58 4.41
CA LEU A 181 -9.81 14.65 3.01
C LEU A 181 -10.89 15.33 2.17
N GLU A 182 -12.16 15.03 2.42
CA GLU A 182 -13.29 15.67 1.72
C GLU A 182 -13.41 17.17 2.07
N GLU A 183 -13.08 17.58 3.30
CA GLU A 183 -12.99 19.00 3.67
C GLU A 183 -11.89 19.74 2.89
N LEU A 184 -10.73 19.12 2.71
CA LEU A 184 -9.55 19.72 2.06
C LEU A 184 -9.57 19.60 0.53
N SER A 185 -10.26 18.59 0.02
CA SER A 185 -10.39 18.25 -1.38
C SER A 185 -11.74 17.58 -1.58
N PRO A 186 -12.83 18.35 -1.74
CA PRO A 186 -14.16 17.79 -1.94
C PRO A 186 -14.28 17.05 -3.27
N ILE A 187 -15.22 16.12 -3.35
CA ILE A 187 -15.58 15.46 -4.61
C ILE A 187 -16.08 16.54 -5.60
N PRO A 188 -15.63 16.55 -6.86
CA PRO A 188 -16.05 17.54 -7.85
C PRO A 188 -17.57 17.57 -8.04
N ASP A 189 -18.11 18.76 -8.27
CA ASP A 189 -19.54 18.97 -8.47
C ASP A 189 -20.11 18.06 -9.58
N GLY A 190 -21.20 17.37 -9.27
CA GLY A 190 -21.86 16.41 -10.16
C GLY A 190 -21.39 14.97 -10.00
N LEU A 191 -20.34 14.70 -9.22
CA LEU A 191 -19.96 13.36 -8.79
C LEU A 191 -20.40 13.11 -7.34
N LYS A 192 -20.82 11.87 -7.04
CA LYS A 192 -21.07 11.40 -5.68
C LYS A 192 -20.02 10.36 -5.30
N LYS A 193 -19.80 10.16 -3.99
CA LYS A 193 -19.07 9.00 -3.49
C LYS A 193 -19.68 7.74 -4.09
N LEU A 194 -18.84 6.81 -4.54
CA LEU A 194 -19.30 5.54 -5.09
C LEU A 194 -19.82 4.64 -3.96
N ASP A 195 -20.83 3.82 -4.28
CA ASP A 195 -21.36 2.83 -3.33
C ASP A 195 -20.39 1.65 -3.18
N GLU A 196 -19.66 1.30 -4.25
CA GLU A 196 -18.65 0.24 -4.27
C GLU A 196 -17.38 0.70 -5.01
N SER A 197 -16.23 0.18 -4.57
CA SER A 197 -14.96 0.49 -5.22
C SER A 197 -14.94 -0.16 -6.60
N PRO A 198 -14.58 0.57 -7.67
CA PRO A 198 -14.29 -0.03 -8.96
C PRO A 198 -13.26 -1.14 -8.76
N ARG A 199 -13.56 -2.33 -9.30
CA ARG A 199 -12.61 -3.46 -9.29
C ARG A 199 -11.51 -3.19 -10.31
N GLU A 200 -10.50 -2.43 -9.91
CA GLU A 200 -9.26 -2.29 -10.66
C GLU A 200 -8.38 -3.51 -10.39
N TYR A 201 -8.43 -4.48 -11.30
CA TYR A 201 -7.54 -5.63 -11.23
C TYR A 201 -6.18 -5.26 -11.82
N ARG A 202 -5.10 -5.63 -11.12
CA ARG A 202 -3.74 -5.53 -11.67
C ARG A 202 -3.58 -6.38 -12.93
N TRP A 203 -4.36 -7.46 -13.04
CA TRP A 203 -4.28 -8.44 -14.11
C TRP A 203 -5.65 -8.69 -14.72
N THR A 204 -5.70 -8.75 -16.06
CA THR A 204 -6.87 -9.19 -16.79
C THR A 204 -6.71 -10.68 -17.10
N VAL A 205 -7.48 -11.53 -16.44
CA VAL A 205 -7.45 -12.97 -16.67
C VAL A 205 -8.35 -13.30 -17.87
N ARG A 206 -7.85 -14.11 -18.80
CA ARG A 206 -8.63 -14.67 -19.90
C ARG A 206 -8.51 -16.18 -19.83
N ARG A 207 -9.64 -16.87 -20.02
CA ARG A 207 -9.63 -18.33 -20.15
C ARG A 207 -8.93 -18.69 -21.44
N ALA A 208 -7.91 -19.55 -21.37
CA ALA A 208 -7.28 -20.10 -22.57
C ALA A 208 -8.31 -20.95 -23.33
N GLU A 209 -8.40 -20.78 -24.66
CA GLU A 209 -9.31 -21.55 -25.52
C GLU A 209 -8.79 -22.96 -25.78
N GLU A 210 -7.48 -23.11 -25.83
CA GLU A 210 -6.80 -24.40 -25.96
C GLU A 210 -6.10 -24.75 -24.64
N PRO A 211 -6.09 -26.04 -24.24
CA PRO A 211 -5.30 -26.48 -23.10
C PRO A 211 -3.84 -26.18 -23.41
N VAL A 212 -3.25 -25.27 -22.63
CA VAL A 212 -1.81 -25.02 -22.66
C VAL A 212 -1.17 -26.32 -22.18
N GLU A 213 -0.23 -26.87 -22.94
CA GLU A 213 0.60 -27.98 -22.44
C GLU A 213 1.18 -27.54 -21.09
N GLU A 214 0.92 -28.31 -20.04
CA GLU A 214 1.60 -28.12 -18.75
C GLU A 214 3.09 -28.28 -19.01
N GLN A 215 3.76 -27.16 -19.29
CA GLN A 215 5.19 -27.11 -19.16
C GLN A 215 5.46 -27.38 -17.68
N GLU A 216 6.27 -28.40 -17.40
CA GLU A 216 6.86 -28.65 -16.06
C GLU A 216 7.78 -27.49 -15.62
N GLU A 217 7.48 -26.25 -16.00
CA GLU A 217 8.19 -25.06 -15.58
C GLU A 217 7.74 -24.68 -14.18
N GLY A 218 8.29 -25.41 -13.22
CA GLY A 218 8.45 -24.99 -11.85
C GLY A 218 7.15 -24.80 -11.07
N ASP A 219 7.24 -24.99 -9.76
CA ASP A 219 6.25 -24.39 -8.90
C ASP A 219 6.27 -22.87 -9.17
N MET A 220 5.17 -22.27 -9.63
CA MET A 220 5.06 -20.82 -9.95
C MET A 220 5.53 -19.92 -8.80
N TYR A 221 5.57 -20.51 -7.62
CA TYR A 221 6.00 -19.98 -6.36
C TYR A 221 7.49 -20.22 -6.09
N ALA A 222 8.11 -21.29 -6.59
CA ALA A 222 9.54 -21.55 -6.51
C ALA A 222 10.40 -20.60 -7.35
N ASP A 223 9.81 -19.93 -8.35
CA ASP A 223 10.51 -18.98 -9.23
C ASP A 223 10.67 -17.57 -8.68
N VAL A 224 10.30 -17.32 -7.42
CA VAL A 224 10.74 -16.08 -6.77
C VAL A 224 12.25 -16.19 -6.58
N LYS A 225 13.01 -15.42 -7.38
CA LYS A 225 14.47 -15.25 -7.26
C LYS A 225 14.83 -14.55 -5.95
N VAL A 226 14.64 -15.25 -4.83
CA VAL A 226 15.15 -14.84 -3.53
C VAL A 226 16.48 -15.58 -3.34
N ASP A 227 17.53 -14.84 -3.06
CA ASP A 227 18.83 -15.43 -2.72
C ASP A 227 18.66 -16.36 -1.49
N ASN A 228 19.34 -17.52 -1.50
CA ASN A 228 19.34 -18.52 -0.42
C ASN A 228 18.04 -19.33 -0.21
N VAL A 229 17.19 -19.47 -1.23
CA VAL A 229 16.08 -20.46 -1.18
C VAL A 229 16.61 -21.84 -1.54
N PHE A 230 16.21 -22.86 -0.78
CA PHE A 230 16.51 -24.25 -1.06
C PHE A 230 15.30 -25.13 -0.77
N VAL A 231 15.12 -26.18 -1.57
CA VAL A 231 14.18 -27.26 -1.27
C VAL A 231 14.91 -28.30 -0.44
N SER A 232 14.28 -28.74 0.66
CA SER A 232 14.82 -29.77 1.53
C SER A 232 13.72 -30.72 1.98
N GLU A 233 14.05 -32.01 2.03
CA GLU A 233 13.27 -33.00 2.74
C GLU A 233 13.43 -32.78 4.26
N VAL A 234 12.39 -33.11 5.01
CA VAL A 234 12.41 -33.10 6.47
C VAL A 234 13.05 -34.42 6.93
N GLU A 235 14.15 -34.33 7.68
CA GLU A 235 14.86 -35.50 8.21
C GLU A 235 14.14 -36.09 9.42
N GLU A 236 13.66 -35.23 10.32
CA GLU A 236 12.91 -35.64 11.51
C GLU A 236 11.79 -34.63 11.79
N ASN A 237 10.63 -35.13 12.20
CA ASN A 237 9.52 -34.31 12.69
C ASN A 237 8.95 -34.94 13.96
N ARG A 238 9.30 -34.39 15.12
CA ARG A 238 8.99 -34.98 16.42
C ARG A 238 8.19 -34.03 17.29
N ARG A 239 7.04 -34.49 17.80
CA ARG A 239 6.29 -33.78 18.84
C ARG A 239 7.10 -33.70 20.13
N THR A 240 7.19 -32.51 20.72
CA THR A 240 7.90 -32.24 21.98
C THR A 240 6.96 -32.08 23.17
N THR A 241 5.65 -31.90 22.92
CA THR A 241 4.62 -31.90 23.96
C THR A 241 4.01 -33.29 24.20
N PRO A 242 3.48 -33.57 25.40
CA PRO A 242 2.69 -34.77 25.67
C PRO A 242 1.50 -34.91 24.72
N GLU A 243 1.07 -36.14 24.42
CA GLU A 243 -0.01 -36.41 23.45
C GLU A 243 -1.34 -35.76 23.84
N ASP A 244 -1.63 -35.73 25.14
CA ASP A 244 -2.83 -35.17 25.77
C ASP A 244 -2.78 -33.64 25.93
N HIS A 245 -1.62 -33.01 25.67
CA HIS A 245 -1.51 -31.56 25.70
C HIS A 245 -2.25 -30.94 24.50
N PHE A 246 -3.03 -29.88 24.73
CA PHE A 246 -3.85 -29.26 23.69
C PHE A 246 -3.05 -28.56 22.57
N GLN A 247 -1.80 -28.14 22.84
CA GLN A 247 -0.88 -27.61 21.85
C GLN A 247 0.13 -28.68 21.40
N ASP A 248 0.20 -28.90 20.09
CA ASP A 248 1.23 -29.70 19.42
C ASP A 248 2.40 -28.77 19.07
N VAL A 249 3.53 -28.94 19.77
CA VAL A 249 4.80 -28.26 19.46
C VAL A 249 5.73 -29.31 18.89
N ARG A 250 6.39 -29.00 17.77
CA ARG A 250 7.26 -29.95 17.06
C ARG A 250 8.68 -29.43 16.91
N LEU A 251 9.64 -30.35 17.04
CA LEU A 251 11.02 -30.19 16.61
C LEU A 251 11.13 -30.78 15.20
N ILE A 252 11.49 -29.93 14.25
CA ILE A 252 11.67 -30.31 12.85
C ILE A 252 13.15 -30.17 12.50
N THR A 253 13.75 -31.25 12.03
CA THR A 253 15.16 -31.33 11.63
C THR A 253 15.25 -31.37 10.12
N PHE A 254 16.12 -30.54 9.55
CA PHE A 254 16.44 -30.52 8.13
C PHE A 254 17.90 -30.92 7.95
N PRO A 255 18.24 -31.67 6.87
CA PRO A 255 19.62 -32.00 6.57
C PRO A 255 20.43 -30.72 6.34
N ARG A 256 21.63 -30.68 6.90
CA ARG A 256 22.55 -29.55 6.68
C ARG A 256 22.99 -29.53 5.22
N ARG A 257 22.51 -28.54 4.47
CA ARG A 257 22.98 -28.19 3.12
C ARG A 257 24.13 -27.18 3.21
N ASP A 258 24.84 -26.97 2.11
CA ASP A 258 25.90 -25.95 1.94
C ASP A 258 25.36 -24.50 1.97
N ALA A 259 24.49 -24.19 2.93
CA ALA A 259 24.02 -22.86 3.21
C ALA A 259 24.86 -22.27 4.33
N ASN A 260 25.37 -21.05 4.13
CA ASN A 260 26.13 -20.32 5.15
C ASN A 260 25.16 -19.72 6.17
N TRP A 261 24.86 -20.47 7.23
CA TRP A 261 24.10 -19.98 8.38
C TRP A 261 24.83 -20.30 9.70
N THR A 262 24.52 -19.51 10.71
CA THR A 262 25.08 -19.55 12.05
C THR A 262 23.98 -19.64 13.10
N ALA A 263 24.34 -19.99 14.33
CA ALA A 263 23.38 -20.06 15.43
C ALA A 263 22.77 -18.68 15.69
N GLY A 264 21.44 -18.57 15.62
CA GLY A 264 20.69 -17.32 15.74
C GLY A 264 20.06 -16.84 14.44
N ASP A 265 20.44 -17.41 13.29
CA ASP A 265 19.77 -17.13 12.02
C ASP A 265 18.35 -17.70 11.99
N VAL A 266 17.50 -17.12 11.14
CA VAL A 266 16.08 -17.48 11.00
C VAL A 266 15.86 -18.21 9.68
N VAL A 267 15.18 -19.35 9.75
CA VAL A 267 14.68 -20.05 8.56
C VAL A 267 13.24 -19.64 8.28
N TYR A 268 12.95 -19.26 7.04
CA TYR A 268 11.59 -19.03 6.57
C TYR A 268 11.08 -20.30 5.90
N VAL A 269 10.03 -20.89 6.45
CA VAL A 269 9.36 -22.05 5.87
C VAL A 269 8.17 -21.57 5.06
N ARG A 270 8.08 -21.98 3.80
CA ARG A 270 6.94 -21.69 2.95
C ARG A 270 5.84 -22.73 3.19
N PRO A 271 4.66 -22.33 3.69
CA PRO A 271 3.53 -23.24 3.80
C PRO A 271 2.77 -23.35 2.47
N HIS A 272 2.11 -24.48 2.26
CA HIS A 272 1.05 -24.64 1.26
C HIS A 272 -0.28 -24.87 1.98
N ASN A 273 -1.38 -24.38 1.39
CA ASN A 273 -2.72 -24.66 1.91
C ASN A 273 -3.04 -26.16 1.75
N SER A 274 -3.87 -26.70 2.65
CA SER A 274 -4.34 -28.08 2.52
C SER A 274 -5.24 -28.23 1.29
N PRO A 275 -5.26 -29.41 0.63
CA PRO A 275 -6.22 -29.68 -0.44
C PRO A 275 -7.66 -29.39 -0.02
N GLU A 276 -8.02 -29.73 1.21
CA GLU A 276 -9.35 -29.50 1.77
C GLU A 276 -9.71 -28.02 1.88
N ASP A 277 -8.77 -27.16 2.32
CA ASP A 277 -9.00 -25.71 2.40
C ASP A 277 -9.11 -25.08 1.01
N VAL A 278 -8.34 -25.58 0.04
CA VAL A 278 -8.41 -25.14 -1.36
C VAL A 278 -9.75 -25.52 -1.98
N ASP A 279 -10.20 -26.77 -1.81
CA ASP A 279 -11.50 -27.22 -2.29
C ASP A 279 -12.63 -26.40 -1.66
N ARG A 280 -12.57 -26.20 -0.34
CA ARG A 280 -13.55 -25.39 0.39
C ARG A 280 -13.62 -23.95 -0.13
N LEU A 281 -12.49 -23.33 -0.45
CA LEU A 281 -12.46 -21.99 -1.06
C LEU A 281 -13.26 -21.96 -2.37
N PHE A 282 -13.05 -22.95 -3.25
CA PHE A 282 -13.74 -23.02 -4.54
C PHE A 282 -15.20 -23.46 -4.43
N GLU A 283 -15.63 -24.08 -3.33
CA GLU A 283 -17.05 -24.35 -3.07
C GLU A 283 -17.82 -23.06 -2.72
N PHE A 284 -17.21 -22.14 -1.97
CA PHE A 284 -17.85 -20.86 -1.61
C PHE A 284 -18.10 -19.95 -2.84
N ASP A 285 -17.18 -19.95 -3.80
CA ASP A 285 -17.28 -19.11 -5.01
C ASP A 285 -18.27 -19.63 -6.06
N ARG A 286 -18.83 -20.85 -5.90
CA ARG A 286 -19.84 -21.41 -6.83
C ARG A 286 -21.26 -20.83 -6.65
N PHE A 287 -21.48 -19.97 -5.66
CA PHE A 287 -22.77 -19.33 -5.38
C PHE A 287 -22.86 -17.85 -5.77
N GLY A 288 -22.00 -17.38 -6.69
CA GLY A 288 -22.06 -16.03 -7.28
C GLY A 288 -22.70 -16.01 -8.67
#